data_AF-A0AAP0I3U4-F1
#
_entry.id   AF-A0AAP0I3U4-F1
#
_cell.length_a   1.000
_cell.length_b   1.000
_cell.length_c   1.000
_cell.angle_alpha   90.00
_cell.angle_beta   90.00
_cell.angle_gamma   90.00
#
_symmetry.space_group_name_H-M   'P 1'
#
loop_
_entity.id
_entity.type
_entity.pdbx_description
1 polymer ?
#
loop_
_entity_poly.entity_id
_entity_poly.type
_entity_poly.pdbx_seq_one_letter_code
_entity_poly.pdbx_strand_id
1 'polypeptide(L)'
;MHISSVVSSRNADDELSTFCVGAILILNRQKITKETNSIDDLIKMFNDKILKINVRKCISTAIKLRKKYLYKRVVGVSSEYNLELYLDFMCK
;
A
#
# COMPACT_ATOMS: atom_id res chain seq x y z
N MET A 1 -22.41 13.40 -8.77
CA MET A 1 -21.02 12.90 -8.73
C MET A 1 -21.06 11.48 -8.20
N HIS A 2 -20.92 10.49 -9.08
CA HIS A 2 -20.97 9.09 -8.70
C HIS A 2 -19.55 8.66 -8.30
N ILE A 3 -19.26 8.59 -7.00
CA ILE A 3 -18.05 7.95 -6.50
C ILE A 3 -18.32 6.45 -6.58
N SER A 4 -18.02 5.86 -7.74
CA SER A 4 -17.92 4.41 -7.86
C SER A 4 -16.71 3.98 -7.04
N SER A 5 -16.94 3.56 -5.79
CA SER A 5 -15.97 2.76 -5.06
C SER A 5 -15.80 1.47 -5.84
N VAL A 6 -14.69 1.37 -6.58
CA VAL A 6 -14.25 0.10 -7.15
C VAL A 6 -13.73 -0.72 -5.97
N VAL A 7 -14.67 -1.29 -5.20
CA VAL A 7 -14.36 -2.33 -4.23
C VAL A 7 -14.00 -3.55 -5.07
N SER A 8 -12.70 -3.86 -5.12
CA SER A 8 -12.15 -4.94 -5.93
C SER A 8 -12.85 -6.26 -5.63
N SER A 9 -13.17 -6.98 -6.71
CA SER A 9 -13.57 -8.39 -6.70
C SER A 9 -12.60 -9.20 -5.83
N ARG A 10 -13.08 -10.19 -5.09
CA ARG A 10 -12.29 -10.94 -4.09
C ARG A 10 -11.46 -12.06 -4.74
N ASN A 11 -10.46 -11.73 -5.58
CA ASN A 11 -9.52 -12.75 -6.10
C ASN A 11 -8.19 -12.73 -5.33
N ALA A 12 -7.49 -13.87 -5.30
CA ALA A 12 -6.19 -14.00 -4.61
C ALA A 12 -5.10 -13.06 -5.18
N ASP A 13 -5.24 -12.64 -6.43
CA ASP A 13 -4.36 -11.66 -7.08
C ASP A 13 -4.59 -10.22 -6.55
N ASP A 14 -5.80 -9.92 -6.09
CA ASP A 14 -6.16 -8.63 -5.47
C ASP A 14 -5.49 -8.43 -4.10
N GLU A 15 -5.13 -9.52 -3.41
CA GLU A 15 -4.33 -9.43 -2.18
C GLU A 15 -2.91 -8.94 -2.50
N LEU A 16 -2.25 -9.52 -3.51
CA LEU A 16 -0.88 -9.14 -3.85
C LEU A 16 -0.81 -7.72 -4.43
N SER A 17 -1.80 -7.31 -5.22
CA SER A 17 -1.87 -5.95 -5.76
C SER A 17 -1.93 -4.91 -4.64
N THR A 18 -2.70 -5.18 -3.58
CA THR A 18 -2.75 -4.35 -2.37
C THR A 18 -1.36 -4.21 -1.74
N PHE A 19 -0.62 -5.32 -1.58
CA PHE A 19 0.77 -5.29 -1.07
C PHE A 19 1.75 -4.57 -2.00
N CYS A 20 1.55 -4.61 -3.31
CA CYS A 20 2.35 -3.86 -4.28
C CYS A 20 2.15 -2.35 -4.16
N VAL A 21 0.90 -1.87 -4.04
CA VAL A 21 0.61 -0.45 -3.79
C VAL A 21 1.27 0.00 -2.48
N GLY A 22 1.14 -0.81 -1.44
CA GLY A 22 1.84 -0.66 -0.18
C GLY A 22 3.37 -0.53 -0.30
N ALA A 23 3.99 -1.43 -1.06
CA ALA A 23 5.42 -1.41 -1.29
C ALA A 23 5.88 -0.15 -2.05
N ILE A 24 5.10 0.32 -3.04
CA ILE A 24 5.42 1.55 -3.80
C ILE A 24 5.45 2.75 -2.86
N LEU A 25 4.44 2.88 -2.01
CA LEU A 25 4.34 3.96 -1.03
C LEU A 25 5.52 3.93 -0.03
N ILE A 26 5.86 2.76 0.53
CA ILE A 26 7.02 2.61 1.46
C ILE A 26 8.35 2.97 0.77
N LEU A 27 8.54 2.53 -0.47
CA LEU A 27 9.76 2.77 -1.24
C LEU A 27 9.93 4.24 -1.64
N ASN A 28 8.83 5.02 -1.68
CA ASN A 28 8.83 6.44 -2.05
C ASN A 28 8.49 7.37 -0.87
N ARG A 29 8.44 6.86 0.38
CA ARG A 29 7.93 7.59 1.55
C ARG A 29 8.51 8.99 1.73
N GLN A 30 9.83 9.14 1.56
CA GLN A 30 10.50 10.44 1.74
C GLN A 30 9.98 11.51 0.77
N LYS A 31 9.67 11.10 -0.47
CA LYS A 31 9.14 12.00 -1.48
C LYS A 31 7.68 12.34 -1.18
N ILE A 32 6.88 11.33 -0.85
CA ILE A 32 5.46 11.49 -0.52
C ILE A 32 5.32 12.45 0.67
N THR A 33 5.97 12.16 1.81
CA THR A 33 5.89 13.00 3.02
C THR A 33 6.33 14.45 2.78
N LYS A 34 7.24 14.70 1.83
CA LYS A 34 7.74 16.04 1.53
C LYS A 34 6.84 16.81 0.55
N GLU A 35 6.23 16.12 -0.40
CA GLU A 35 5.58 16.74 -1.57
C GLU A 35 4.05 16.63 -1.57
N THR A 36 3.46 15.81 -0.70
CA THR A 36 1.99 15.68 -0.58
C THR A 36 1.46 16.38 0.66
N ASN A 37 0.48 17.26 0.51
CA ASN A 37 -0.25 17.88 1.63
C ASN A 37 -1.68 17.31 1.77
N SER A 38 -2.14 16.58 0.76
CA SER A 38 -3.47 15.98 0.68
C SER A 38 -3.44 14.63 -0.03
N ILE A 39 -4.53 13.88 0.09
CA ILE A 39 -4.72 12.63 -0.67
C ILE A 39 -4.80 12.92 -2.18
N ASP A 40 -5.37 14.06 -2.58
CA ASP A 40 -5.45 14.47 -3.98
C ASP A 40 -4.06 14.66 -4.60
N ASP A 41 -3.10 15.22 -3.84
CA ASP A 41 -1.71 15.32 -4.27
C ASP A 41 -1.09 13.94 -4.51
N LEU A 42 -1.35 12.98 -3.61
CA LEU A 42 -0.87 11.61 -3.76
C LEU A 42 -1.47 10.95 -5.01
N ILE A 43 -2.78 11.09 -5.22
CA ILE A 43 -3.46 10.58 -6.43
C ILE A 43 -2.84 11.19 -7.68
N LYS A 44 -2.62 12.50 -7.69
CA LYS A 44 -1.97 13.20 -8.79
C LYS A 44 -0.55 12.67 -9.03
N MET A 45 0.25 12.45 -8.00
CA MET A 45 1.59 11.88 -8.13
C MET A 45 1.60 10.47 -8.75
N PHE A 46 0.61 9.63 -8.46
CA PHE A 46 0.46 8.33 -9.12
C PHE A 46 0.10 8.49 -10.59
N ASN A 47 -0.88 9.34 -10.91
CA ASN A 47 -1.34 9.58 -12.28
C ASN A 47 -0.23 10.19 -13.15
N ASP A 48 0.52 11.14 -12.60
CA ASP A 48 1.64 11.81 -13.25
C ASP A 48 2.91 10.95 -13.27
N LYS A 49 2.87 9.72 -12.72
CA LYS A 49 3.99 8.75 -12.66
C LYS A 49 5.24 9.33 -11.99
N ILE A 50 5.06 10.20 -10.99
CA ILE A 50 6.14 10.89 -10.27
C ILE A 50 6.89 9.94 -9.33
N LEU A 51 6.20 8.91 -8.82
CA LEU A 51 6.76 7.91 -7.92
C LEU A 51 7.64 6.91 -8.69
N LYS A 52 8.83 6.61 -8.17
CA LYS A 52 9.73 5.65 -8.81
C LYS A 52 9.25 4.23 -8.52
N ILE A 53 8.94 3.48 -9.59
CA ILE A 53 8.54 2.08 -9.50
C ILE A 53 9.68 1.19 -10.02
N ASN A 54 10.39 0.55 -9.10
CA ASN A 54 11.29 -0.56 -9.45
C ASN A 54 10.54 -1.87 -9.20
N VAL A 55 10.11 -2.54 -10.27
CA VAL A 55 9.24 -3.73 -10.20
C VAL A 55 9.84 -4.82 -9.31
N ARG A 56 11.13 -5.12 -9.46
CA ARG A 56 11.82 -6.16 -8.66
C ARG A 56 11.81 -5.83 -7.17
N LYS A 57 12.14 -4.58 -6.80
CA LYS A 57 12.12 -4.15 -5.40
C LYS A 57 10.70 -4.10 -4.85
N CYS A 58 9.73 -3.62 -5.63
CA CYS A 58 8.32 -3.57 -5.26
C CYS A 58 7.80 -4.97 -4.92
N ILE A 59 7.96 -5.94 -5.84
CA ILE A 59 7.49 -7.32 -5.64
C ILE A 59 8.18 -7.95 -4.41
N SER A 60 9.49 -7.78 -4.26
CA SER A 60 10.22 -8.33 -3.10
C SER A 60 9.70 -7.76 -1.77
N THR A 61 9.46 -6.44 -1.72
CA THR A 61 8.90 -5.77 -0.54
C THR A 61 7.44 -6.20 -0.30
N ALA A 62 6.62 -6.29 -1.34
CA ALA A 62 5.23 -6.73 -1.26
C ALA A 62 5.10 -8.15 -0.69
N ILE A 63 5.94 -9.09 -1.14
CA ILE A 63 5.97 -10.46 -0.59
C ILE A 63 6.38 -10.45 0.89
N LYS A 64 7.35 -9.63 1.28
CA LYS A 64 7.76 -9.49 2.70
C LYS A 64 6.62 -8.93 3.56
N LEU A 65 5.91 -7.91 3.06
CA LEU A 65 4.75 -7.33 3.73
C LEU A 65 3.63 -8.36 3.90
N ARG A 66 3.31 -9.10 2.83
CA ARG A 66 2.30 -10.17 2.87
C ARG A 66 2.63 -11.23 3.91
N LYS A 67 3.88 -11.71 3.96
CA LYS A 67 4.32 -12.68 4.96
C LYS A 67 4.17 -12.15 6.39
N LYS A 68 4.54 -10.89 6.64
CA LYS A 68 4.43 -10.25 7.96
C LYS A 68 2.97 -10.06 8.39
N TYR A 69 2.11 -9.66 7.45
CA TYR A 69 0.66 -9.56 7.66
C TYR A 69 0.05 -10.92 8.02
N LEU A 70 0.34 -11.97 7.24
CA LEU A 70 -0.18 -13.31 7.48
C LEU A 70 0.33 -13.91 8.80
N TYR A 71 1.61 -13.68 9.15
CA TYR A 71 2.15 -14.08 10.45
C TYR A 71 1.37 -13.45 11.62
N LYS A 72 1.13 -12.14 11.57
CA LYS A 72 0.32 -11.44 12.59
C LYS A 72 -1.11 -11.98 12.67
N ARG A 73 -1.72 -12.29 11.51
CA ARG A 73 -3.08 -12.84 11.42
C ARG A 73 -3.20 -14.25 12.03
N VAL A 74 -2.19 -15.10 11.85
CA VAL A 74 -2.18 -16.48 12.40
C VAL A 74 -1.90 -16.52 13.90
N VAL A 75 -1.06 -15.60 14.40
CA VAL A 75 -0.68 -15.54 15.83
C VAL A 75 -1.79 -14.94 16.71
N GLY A 76 -2.95 -14.58 16.16
CA GLY A 76 -4.15 -14.28 16.95
C GLY A 76 -4.12 -12.92 17.65
N VAL A 77 -3.33 -11.96 17.17
CA VAL A 77 -3.58 -10.55 17.53
C VAL A 77 -4.70 -10.09 16.60
N SER A 78 -5.93 -10.27 17.05
CA SER A 78 -7.14 -9.76 16.41
C SER A 78 -6.96 -8.26 16.17
N SER A 79 -6.76 -7.87 14.93
CA SER A 79 -6.87 -6.48 14.55
C SER A 79 -7.81 -6.42 13.36
N GLU A 80 -8.89 -5.65 13.51
CA GLU A 80 -9.34 -4.80 12.42
C GLU A 80 -8.13 -4.10 11.78
N TYR A 81 -8.35 -3.41 10.67
CA TYR A 81 -7.35 -2.54 10.06
C TYR A 81 -6.28 -3.23 9.19
N ASN A 82 -6.69 -3.50 7.95
CA ASN A 82 -5.76 -3.44 6.82
C ASN A 82 -5.06 -2.06 6.75
N LEU A 83 -5.75 -0.99 7.13
CA LEU A 83 -5.24 0.39 7.02
C LEU A 83 -4.25 0.78 8.14
N GLU A 84 -4.44 0.31 9.37
CA GLU A 84 -3.59 0.67 10.51
C GLU A 84 -2.24 -0.05 10.46
N LEU A 85 -2.19 -1.29 9.96
CA LEU A 85 -0.91 -1.94 9.66
C LEU A 85 -0.17 -1.24 8.51
N TYR A 86 -0.91 -0.68 7.55
CA TYR A 86 -0.34 0.14 6.49
C TYR A 86 0.22 1.46 7.04
N LEU A 87 -0.55 2.16 7.85
CA LEU A 87 -0.15 3.40 8.52
C LEU A 87 1.05 3.16 9.46
N ASP A 88 1.06 2.08 10.25
CA ASP A 88 2.18 1.70 11.12
C ASP A 88 3.45 1.33 10.33
N PHE A 89 3.31 0.93 9.05
CA PHE A 89 4.45 0.74 8.14
C PHE A 89 4.89 2.02 7.42
N MET A 90 3.99 2.96 7.17
CA MET A 90 4.30 4.26 6.54
C MET A 90 4.85 5.28 7.53
N CYS A 91 4.42 5.20 8.79
CA CYS A 91 4.72 6.18 9.84
C CYS A 91 5.95 5.82 10.71
N LYS A 92 6.65 4.71 10.42
CA LYS A 92 7.97 4.37 10.98
C LYS A 92 9.06 4.56 9.93
#